data_AF-T1GHR8-F1
#
_entry.id   AF-T1GHR8-F1
#
_cell.length_a   1.000
_cell.length_b   1.000
_cell.length_c   1.000
_cell.angle_alpha   90.00
_cell.angle_beta   90.00
_cell.angle_gamma   90.00
#
_symmetry.space_group_name_H-M   'P 1'
#
loop_
_entity.id
_entity.type
_entity.pdbx_description
1 polymer ?
#
loop_
_entity_poly.entity_id
_entity_poly.type
_entity_poly.pdbx_seq_one_letter_code
_entity_poly.pdbx_strand_id
1 'polypeptide(L)'
;SSPPPIVPRGRTSDIDAIVNIILDAEKFVHISVMEYSPLIIFSPKIKFWPAIDDALRKAAIENKVSVKLLISWWKHSHPSEDYFLRSLKSLSNAIKGVDIEVRRFIVPEDEDQAKIPFGRVNHNKYMVTDNTAYIGTSNWSGDYFTDTAGIGLVITEDSPLSKQEANETIRYQLASIFERDWNSRIQSS
;
A
#
# COMPACT_ATOMS: atom_id res chain seq x y z
N SER A 1 -5.61 11.10 -8.92
CA SER A 1 -4.98 12.31 -9.51
C SER A 1 -5.72 12.85 -10.74
N SER A 2 -6.12 14.13 -10.74
CA SER A 2 -6.59 14.79 -11.98
C SER A 2 -5.42 15.10 -12.91
N PRO A 3 -5.61 15.14 -14.25
CA PRO A 3 -4.53 15.49 -15.18
C PRO A 3 -3.96 16.90 -14.90
N PRO A 4 -2.68 17.16 -15.26
CA PRO A 4 -1.91 18.33 -14.84
C PRO A 4 -2.57 19.71 -14.99
N PRO A 5 -3.48 19.99 -15.94
CA PRO A 5 -4.09 21.33 -16.05
C PRO A 5 -5.10 21.67 -14.94
N ILE A 6 -5.54 20.70 -14.12
CA ILE A 6 -6.64 20.89 -13.14
C ILE A 6 -6.21 20.47 -11.72
N VAL A 7 -5.07 20.98 -11.26
CA VAL A 7 -4.71 20.97 -9.83
C VAL A 7 -4.91 22.39 -9.28
N PRO A 8 -5.98 22.66 -8.51
CA PRO A 8 -6.12 23.94 -7.81
C PRO A 8 -4.92 24.16 -6.90
N ARG A 9 -4.40 25.40 -6.82
CA ARG A 9 -3.36 25.79 -5.86
C ARG A 9 -3.80 25.37 -4.46
N GLY A 10 -3.07 24.43 -3.85
CA GLY A 10 -3.37 23.87 -2.52
C GLY A 10 -3.64 22.37 -2.48
N ARG A 11 -3.67 21.66 -3.62
CA ARG A 11 -3.74 20.18 -3.66
C ARG A 11 -2.34 19.57 -3.88
N THR A 12 -1.86 18.80 -2.91
CA THR A 12 -0.79 17.82 -3.10
C THR A 12 -1.29 16.69 -4.00
N SER A 13 -0.47 16.19 -4.93
CA SER A 13 -0.87 15.04 -5.75
C SER A 13 -0.94 13.78 -4.87
N ASP A 14 -1.84 12.83 -5.19
CA ASP A 14 -1.98 11.60 -4.39
C ASP A 14 -0.65 10.84 -4.29
N ILE A 15 0.16 10.87 -5.34
CA ILE A 15 1.47 10.22 -5.36
C ILE A 15 2.47 10.92 -4.44
N ASP A 16 2.54 12.25 -4.46
CA ASP A 16 3.44 13.00 -3.57
C ASP A 16 3.04 12.79 -2.11
N ALA A 17 1.74 12.75 -1.82
CA ALA A 17 1.24 12.45 -0.48
C ALA A 17 1.65 11.06 -0.01
N ILE A 18 1.46 10.02 -0.83
CA ILE A 18 1.88 8.65 -0.49
C ILE A 18 3.38 8.58 -0.24
N VAL A 19 4.19 9.15 -1.14
CA VAL A 19 5.66 9.14 -1.02
C VAL A 19 6.09 9.85 0.27
N ASN A 20 5.55 11.04 0.55
CA ASN A 20 5.91 11.78 1.76
C ASN A 20 5.53 11.00 3.03
N ILE A 21 4.35 10.41 3.09
CA ILE A 21 3.92 9.61 4.27
C ILE A 21 4.87 8.41 4.50
N ILE A 22 5.35 7.75 3.43
CA ILE A 22 6.33 6.66 3.55
C ILE A 22 7.67 7.18 4.08
N LEU A 23 8.12 8.34 3.59
CA LEU A 23 9.41 8.91 3.95
C LEU A 23 9.42 9.55 5.35
N ASP A 24 8.26 10.04 5.82
CA ASP A 24 8.06 10.66 7.14
C ASP A 24 7.77 9.62 8.24
N ALA A 25 7.60 8.35 7.90
CA ALA A 25 7.43 7.28 8.87
C ALA A 25 8.73 7.01 9.63
N GLU A 26 8.66 6.83 10.95
CA GLU A 26 9.83 6.59 11.78
C GLU A 26 9.96 5.13 12.24
N LYS A 27 8.83 4.41 12.33
CA LYS A 27 8.81 3.07 12.94
C LYS A 27 8.32 2.00 12.00
N PHE A 28 7.17 2.22 11.37
CA PHE A 28 6.60 1.24 10.47
C PHE A 28 5.78 1.87 9.36
N VAL A 29 5.64 1.13 8.26
CA VAL A 29 4.71 1.39 7.17
C VAL A 29 3.95 0.10 6.88
N HIS A 30 2.64 0.12 7.10
CA HIS A 30 1.75 -1.00 6.84
C HIS A 30 0.81 -0.64 5.69
N ILE A 31 0.78 -1.47 4.64
CA ILE A 31 0.08 -1.17 3.39
C ILE A 31 -0.84 -2.33 3.04
N SER A 32 -2.12 -2.03 2.80
CA SER A 32 -3.08 -2.98 2.24
C SER A 32 -3.65 -2.44 0.94
N VAL A 33 -3.22 -3.05 -0.16
CA VAL A 33 -3.63 -2.69 -1.52
C VAL A 33 -4.02 -3.92 -2.31
N MET A 34 -4.90 -3.74 -3.28
CA MET A 34 -5.28 -4.82 -4.17
C MET A 34 -4.18 -5.18 -5.16
N GLU A 35 -3.47 -4.17 -5.69
CA GLU A 35 -2.41 -4.35 -6.70
C GLU A 35 -1.22 -3.45 -6.39
N TYR A 36 -0.03 -3.99 -6.65
CA TYR A 36 1.26 -3.33 -6.51
C TYR A 36 2.13 -3.61 -7.74
N SER A 37 2.63 -2.57 -8.41
CA SER A 37 3.55 -2.73 -9.53
C SER A 37 4.38 -1.47 -9.77
N PRO A 38 5.72 -1.53 -9.80
CA PRO A 38 6.58 -0.39 -10.14
C PRO A 38 6.65 -0.16 -11.67
N LEU A 39 5.51 -0.30 -12.35
CA LEU A 39 5.38 -0.20 -13.80
C LEU A 39 4.18 0.66 -14.20
N ILE A 40 4.22 1.14 -15.44
CA ILE A 40 3.05 1.59 -16.21
C ILE A 40 2.89 0.57 -17.35
N ILE A 41 1.77 -0.15 -17.35
CA ILE A 41 1.55 -1.29 -18.26
C ILE A 41 0.51 -1.03 -19.34
N PHE A 42 -0.35 -0.01 -19.19
CA PHE A 42 -1.41 0.31 -20.15
C PHE A 42 -1.00 1.35 -21.20
N SER A 43 0.29 1.67 -21.30
CA SER A 43 0.84 2.54 -22.35
C SER A 43 1.42 1.74 -23.53
N PRO A 44 1.62 2.33 -24.73
CA PRO A 44 2.09 1.60 -25.92
C PRO A 44 3.42 0.83 -25.73
N LYS A 45 4.21 1.20 -24.72
CA LYS A 45 5.39 0.47 -24.27
C LYS A 45 5.32 0.38 -22.74
N ILE A 46 5.64 -0.78 -22.16
CA ILE A 46 5.78 -0.89 -20.71
C ILE A 46 6.87 0.09 -20.26
N LYS A 47 6.59 0.86 -19.21
CA LYS A 47 7.55 1.80 -18.61
C LYS A 47 7.82 1.41 -17.17
N PHE A 48 9.07 1.58 -16.75
CA PHE A 48 9.42 1.52 -15.34
C PHE A 48 8.95 2.79 -14.62
N TRP A 49 8.33 2.64 -13.45
CA TRP A 49 7.80 3.72 -12.65
C TRP A 49 8.06 3.41 -11.17
N PRO A 50 9.17 3.90 -10.59
CA PRO A 50 9.64 3.43 -9.30
C PRO A 50 9.12 4.20 -8.10
N ALA A 51 8.31 5.26 -8.26
CA ALA A 51 8.08 6.26 -7.20
C ALA A 51 7.77 5.68 -5.81
N ILE A 52 6.82 4.74 -5.73
CA ILE A 52 6.46 4.08 -4.46
C ILE A 52 7.50 3.01 -4.06
N ASP A 53 8.03 2.23 -5.02
CA ASP A 53 9.06 1.20 -4.75
C ASP A 53 10.35 1.82 -4.19
N ASP A 54 10.83 2.92 -4.77
CA ASP A 54 11.98 3.69 -4.29
C ASP A 54 11.72 4.21 -2.87
N ALA A 55 10.54 4.77 -2.59
CA ALA A 55 10.19 5.28 -1.27
C ALA A 55 10.21 4.16 -0.20
N LEU A 56 9.63 2.98 -0.51
CA LEU A 56 9.62 1.84 0.39
C LEU A 56 11.03 1.30 0.65
N ARG A 57 11.83 1.15 -0.40
CA ARG A 57 13.24 0.72 -0.28
C ARG A 57 14.03 1.71 0.55
N LYS A 58 13.86 3.00 0.30
CA LYS A 58 14.55 4.07 1.04
C LYS A 58 14.20 4.05 2.51
N ALA A 59 12.91 4.03 2.86
CA ALA A 59 12.46 3.99 4.26
C ALA A 59 13.01 2.76 5.01
N ALA A 60 12.96 1.57 4.37
CA ALA A 60 13.45 0.34 5.00
C ALA A 60 15.00 0.30 5.11
N ILE A 61 15.72 0.73 4.07
CA ILE A 61 17.19 0.64 4.02
C ILE A 61 17.85 1.73 4.84
N GLU A 62 17.46 2.99 4.65
CA GLU A 62 18.12 4.14 5.24
C GLU A 62 17.62 4.40 6.66
N ASN A 63 16.30 4.34 6.87
CA ASN A 63 15.67 4.73 8.14
C ASN A 63 15.29 3.54 9.03
N LYS A 64 15.47 2.30 8.55
CA LYS A 64 15.15 1.06 9.29
C LYS A 64 13.68 0.96 9.72
N VAL A 65 12.81 1.58 8.93
CA VAL A 65 11.36 1.48 9.09
C VAL A 65 10.92 0.05 8.72
N SER A 66 10.12 -0.58 9.59
CA SER A 66 9.54 -1.90 9.31
C SER A 66 8.42 -1.75 8.26
N VAL A 67 8.46 -2.54 7.19
CA VAL A 67 7.48 -2.46 6.10
C VAL A 67 6.69 -3.76 6.02
N LYS A 68 5.36 -3.67 6.11
CA LYS A 68 4.46 -4.80 5.86
C LYS A 68 3.54 -4.51 4.69
N LEU A 69 3.58 -5.39 3.69
CA LEU A 69 2.76 -5.32 2.48
C LEU A 69 1.75 -6.47 2.47
N LEU A 70 0.46 -6.15 2.64
CA LEU A 70 -0.64 -7.10 2.52
C LEU A 70 -1.34 -6.89 1.17
N ILE A 71 -0.98 -7.72 0.19
CA ILE A 71 -1.40 -7.54 -1.20
C ILE A 71 -2.43 -8.60 -1.58
N SER A 72 -3.56 -8.18 -2.15
CA SER A 72 -4.58 -9.12 -2.61
C SER A 72 -4.02 -10.07 -3.68
N TRP A 73 -4.52 -11.29 -3.70
CA TRP A 73 -4.25 -12.25 -4.77
C TRP A 73 -5.52 -12.98 -5.17
N TRP A 74 -5.78 -12.99 -6.47
CA TRP A 74 -7.03 -13.49 -7.06
C TRP A 74 -6.78 -13.85 -8.54
N LYS A 75 -7.77 -14.44 -9.21
CA LYS A 75 -7.64 -14.97 -10.59
C LYS A 75 -7.23 -13.94 -11.66
N HIS A 76 -7.35 -12.66 -11.38
CA HIS A 76 -6.98 -11.57 -12.29
C HIS A 76 -5.69 -10.84 -11.87
N SER A 77 -5.04 -11.25 -10.77
CA SER A 77 -3.71 -10.70 -10.41
C SER A 77 -2.70 -10.96 -11.52
N HIS A 78 -1.92 -9.94 -11.86
CA HIS A 78 -0.86 -10.10 -12.83
C HIS A 78 0.31 -10.91 -12.24
N PRO A 79 0.76 -12.02 -12.86
CA PRO A 79 1.79 -12.88 -12.28
C PRO A 79 3.13 -12.17 -12.00
N SER A 80 3.46 -11.11 -12.74
CA SER A 80 4.72 -10.39 -12.52
C SER A 80 4.80 -9.64 -11.20
N GLU A 81 3.66 -9.32 -10.57
CA GLU A 81 3.60 -8.64 -9.28
C GLU A 81 4.43 -9.39 -8.21
N ASP A 82 4.39 -10.71 -8.25
CA ASP A 82 5.14 -11.55 -7.32
C ASP A 82 6.66 -11.36 -7.45
N TYR A 83 7.19 -11.13 -8.65
CA TYR A 83 8.63 -10.85 -8.81
C TYR A 83 9.05 -9.54 -8.13
N PHE A 84 8.23 -8.50 -8.21
CA PHE A 84 8.51 -7.21 -7.57
C PHE A 84 8.43 -7.31 -6.04
N LEU A 85 7.41 -7.99 -5.53
CA LEU A 85 7.26 -8.23 -4.10
C LEU A 85 8.37 -9.11 -3.53
N ARG A 86 8.78 -10.16 -4.25
CA ARG A 86 9.95 -10.98 -3.87
C ARG A 86 11.24 -10.16 -3.87
N SER A 87 11.42 -9.25 -4.83
CA SER A 87 12.56 -8.33 -4.86
C SER A 87 12.62 -7.46 -3.60
N LEU A 88 11.50 -6.87 -3.18
CA LEU A 88 11.43 -6.10 -1.93
C LEU A 88 11.76 -6.97 -0.70
N LYS A 89 11.05 -8.09 -0.54
CA LYS A 89 11.24 -9.02 0.59
C LYS A 89 12.68 -9.54 0.70
N SER A 90 13.37 -9.71 -0.43
CA SER A 90 14.76 -10.20 -0.45
C SER A 90 15.75 -9.26 0.26
N LEU A 91 15.42 -7.96 0.38
CA LEU A 91 16.27 -6.99 1.06
C LEU A 91 16.43 -7.29 2.55
N SER A 92 15.40 -7.82 3.20
CA SER A 92 15.45 -8.23 4.62
C SER A 92 16.49 -9.33 4.87
N ASN A 93 16.70 -10.21 3.88
CA ASN A 93 17.70 -11.26 3.96
C ASN A 93 19.10 -10.78 3.56
N ALA A 94 19.18 -9.77 2.68
CA ALA A 94 20.44 -9.30 2.11
C ALA A 94 21.10 -8.20 2.97
N ILE A 95 20.33 -7.42 3.72
CA ILE A 95 20.82 -6.23 4.41
C ILE A 95 20.42 -6.30 5.90
N LYS A 96 21.43 -6.29 6.79
CA LYS A 96 21.20 -6.34 8.23
C LYS A 96 20.34 -5.17 8.70
N GLY A 97 19.30 -5.48 9.48
CA GLY A 97 18.39 -4.50 10.07
C GLY A 97 17.32 -3.96 9.12
N VAL A 98 17.25 -4.45 7.88
CA VAL A 98 16.11 -4.19 6.99
C VAL A 98 15.00 -5.18 7.32
N ASP A 99 13.79 -4.67 7.50
CA ASP A 99 12.61 -5.47 7.84
C ASP A 99 11.47 -5.16 6.86
N ILE A 100 11.34 -6.02 5.86
CA ILE A 100 10.26 -5.99 4.87
C ILE A 100 9.59 -7.35 4.84
N GLU A 101 8.30 -7.37 5.18
CA GLU A 101 7.44 -8.53 5.08
C GLU A 101 6.38 -8.32 3.99
N VAL A 102 6.08 -9.38 3.26
CA VAL A 102 5.01 -9.40 2.27
C VAL A 102 4.14 -10.62 2.52
N ARG A 103 2.81 -10.43 2.49
CA ARG A 103 1.82 -11.50 2.53
C ARG A 103 0.76 -11.31 1.45
N ARG A 104 0.21 -12.43 0.98
CA ARG A 104 -0.94 -12.45 0.08
C ARG A 104 -2.23 -12.54 0.88
N PHE A 105 -3.22 -11.74 0.48
CA PHE A 105 -4.58 -11.83 1.00
C PHE A 105 -5.49 -12.50 -0.04
N ILE A 106 -5.92 -13.73 0.23
CA ILE A 106 -6.73 -14.53 -0.69
C ILE A 106 -8.09 -14.77 -0.05
N VAL A 107 -9.13 -14.14 -0.58
CA VAL A 107 -10.50 -14.42 -0.14
C VAL A 107 -10.86 -15.84 -0.58
N PRO A 108 -11.16 -16.79 0.33
CA PRO A 108 -11.50 -18.15 -0.06
C PRO A 108 -12.77 -18.14 -0.90
N GLU A 109 -12.92 -19.06 -1.84
CA GLU A 109 -14.15 -19.20 -2.62
C GLU A 109 -14.49 -20.67 -2.84
N ASP A 110 -15.78 -20.98 -2.85
CA ASP A 110 -16.30 -22.27 -3.32
C ASP A 110 -16.62 -22.20 -4.83
N GLU A 111 -16.96 -23.35 -5.43
CA GLU A 111 -17.19 -23.45 -6.88
C GLU A 111 -18.33 -22.55 -7.37
N ASP A 112 -19.35 -22.28 -6.54
CA ASP A 112 -20.46 -21.42 -6.90
C ASP A 112 -20.08 -19.94 -6.78
N GLN A 113 -19.31 -19.58 -5.76
CA GLN A 113 -18.76 -18.24 -5.59
C GLN A 113 -17.76 -17.88 -6.69
N ALA A 114 -16.95 -18.84 -7.17
CA ALA A 114 -15.98 -18.63 -8.26
C ALA A 114 -16.63 -18.20 -9.58
N LYS A 115 -17.92 -18.55 -9.77
CA LYS A 115 -18.72 -18.15 -10.94
C LYS A 115 -19.11 -16.68 -10.92
N ILE A 116 -19.07 -16.01 -9.76
CA ILE A 116 -19.37 -14.59 -9.62
C ILE A 116 -18.12 -13.78 -9.97
N PRO A 117 -18.08 -13.08 -11.13
CA PRO A 117 -16.91 -12.31 -11.52
C PRO A 117 -16.63 -11.20 -10.51
N PHE A 118 -15.36 -11.07 -10.13
CA PHE A 118 -14.88 -10.02 -9.24
C PHE A 118 -15.47 -9.97 -7.81
N GLY A 119 -16.27 -10.97 -7.41
CA GLY A 119 -16.94 -10.99 -6.10
C GLY A 119 -16.02 -11.34 -4.92
N ARG A 120 -14.85 -11.91 -5.18
CA ARG A 120 -13.94 -12.48 -4.16
C ARG A 120 -12.56 -11.83 -4.23
N VAL A 121 -12.50 -10.54 -3.94
CA VAL A 121 -11.25 -9.78 -3.90
C VAL A 121 -11.26 -8.79 -2.73
N ASN A 122 -10.14 -8.70 -2.04
CA ASN A 122 -9.92 -7.58 -1.12
C ASN A 122 -9.51 -6.36 -1.95
N HIS A 123 -10.36 -5.33 -1.95
CA HIS A 123 -10.19 -4.14 -2.77
C HIS A 123 -9.68 -2.93 -1.97
N ASN A 124 -8.98 -3.15 -0.87
CA ASN A 124 -8.39 -2.08 -0.06
C ASN A 124 -7.38 -1.25 -0.88
N LYS A 125 -7.24 0.03 -0.51
CA LYS A 125 -6.13 0.91 -0.88
C LYS A 125 -5.86 1.88 0.28
N TYR A 126 -5.20 1.36 1.31
CA TYR A 126 -4.83 2.18 2.46
C TYR A 126 -3.41 1.89 2.91
N MET A 127 -2.85 2.87 3.62
CA MET A 127 -1.58 2.78 4.30
C MET A 127 -1.73 3.37 5.70
N VAL A 128 -1.00 2.82 6.66
CA VAL A 128 -0.91 3.36 8.00
C VAL A 128 0.53 3.29 8.49
N THR A 129 1.00 4.39 9.08
CA THR A 129 2.33 4.52 9.68
C THR A 129 2.18 4.77 11.18
N ASP A 130 3.29 5.04 11.86
CA ASP A 130 3.27 5.39 13.28
C ASP A 130 2.62 6.74 13.58
N ASN A 131 2.49 7.64 12.58
CA ASN A 131 1.95 8.98 12.75
C ASN A 131 0.79 9.34 11.79
N THR A 132 0.57 8.58 10.71
CA THR A 132 -0.37 8.96 9.65
C THR A 132 -1.18 7.77 9.12
N ALA A 133 -2.44 8.02 8.79
CA ALA A 133 -3.30 7.12 8.02
C ALA A 133 -3.62 7.73 6.66
N TYR A 134 -3.54 6.91 5.61
CA TYR A 134 -3.91 7.23 4.24
C TYR A 134 -4.97 6.24 3.75
N ILE A 135 -6.07 6.75 3.19
CA ILE A 135 -7.10 5.94 2.52
C ILE A 135 -7.33 6.54 1.14
N GLY A 136 -7.20 5.75 0.08
CA GLY A 136 -7.36 6.21 -1.28
C GLY A 136 -8.20 5.29 -2.16
N THR A 137 -8.31 5.66 -3.43
CA THR A 137 -9.00 4.87 -4.46
C THR A 137 -8.05 4.18 -5.44
N SER A 138 -6.80 4.64 -5.52
CA SER A 138 -5.81 4.20 -6.52
C SER A 138 -5.04 2.96 -6.07
N ASN A 139 -4.98 1.94 -6.92
CA ASN A 139 -4.01 0.84 -6.76
C ASN A 139 -2.58 1.37 -6.91
N TRP A 140 -1.61 0.62 -6.39
CA TRP A 140 -0.24 1.07 -6.30
C TRP A 140 0.57 0.64 -7.53
N SER A 141 0.10 1.07 -8.70
CA SER A 141 0.80 1.01 -9.98
C SER A 141 0.78 2.34 -10.70
N GLY A 142 1.76 2.58 -11.57
CA GLY A 142 1.96 3.89 -12.18
C GLY A 142 0.74 4.37 -12.97
N ASP A 143 0.03 3.45 -13.64
CA ASP A 143 -1.16 3.76 -14.44
C ASP A 143 -2.24 4.51 -13.63
N TYR A 144 -2.40 4.22 -12.34
CA TYR A 144 -3.40 4.86 -11.48
C TYR A 144 -3.02 6.27 -11.04
N PHE A 145 -1.75 6.65 -11.15
CA PHE A 145 -1.28 7.99 -10.79
C PHE A 145 -1.05 8.89 -12.01
N THR A 146 -0.84 8.30 -13.19
CA THR A 146 -0.64 9.04 -14.44
C THR A 146 -1.92 9.27 -15.22
N ASP A 147 -2.83 8.28 -15.24
CA ASP A 147 -3.93 8.24 -16.21
C ASP A 147 -5.32 8.15 -15.57
N THR A 148 -5.43 8.08 -14.23
CA THR A 148 -6.73 7.97 -13.54
C THR A 148 -6.99 9.07 -12.52
N ALA A 149 -8.23 9.59 -12.53
CA ALA A 149 -8.75 10.41 -11.45
C ALA A 149 -8.97 9.55 -10.21
N GLY A 150 -8.42 9.99 -9.09
CA GLY A 150 -8.40 9.31 -7.80
C GLY A 150 -8.44 10.34 -6.69
N ILE A 151 -8.86 9.91 -5.51
CA ILE A 151 -8.92 10.74 -4.31
C ILE A 151 -8.26 9.98 -3.15
N GLY A 152 -7.46 10.70 -2.38
CA GLY A 152 -6.89 10.25 -1.11
C GLY A 152 -7.35 11.14 0.06
N LEU A 153 -7.51 10.51 1.22
CA LEU A 153 -7.68 11.16 2.52
C LEU A 153 -6.44 10.88 3.36
N VAL A 154 -5.82 11.93 3.89
CA VAL A 154 -4.67 11.87 4.80
C VAL A 154 -5.11 12.35 6.18
N ILE A 155 -4.80 11.58 7.21
CA ILE A 155 -5.07 11.89 8.62
C ILE A 155 -3.77 11.74 9.38
N THR A 156 -3.20 12.86 9.84
CA THR A 156 -1.94 12.91 10.60
C THR A 156 -2.23 13.24 12.06
N GLU A 157 -1.55 12.55 12.97
CA GLU A 157 -1.64 12.78 14.41
C GLU A 157 -0.49 13.69 14.88
N ASP A 158 -0.79 14.97 15.12
CA ASP A 158 0.22 15.98 15.48
C ASP A 158 0.37 16.23 16.99
N SER A 159 -0.32 15.48 17.86
CA SER A 159 -0.32 15.74 19.30
C SER A 159 -0.17 14.47 20.14
N PRO A 160 0.55 14.54 21.28
CA PRO A 160 0.64 13.42 22.21
C PRO A 160 -0.72 13.19 22.86
N LEU A 161 -1.45 12.20 22.34
CA LEU A 161 -2.73 11.76 22.88
C LEU A 161 -2.50 10.93 24.15
N SER A 162 -3.44 10.99 25.10
CA SER A 162 -3.47 9.99 26.16
C SER A 162 -3.70 8.59 25.56
N LYS A 163 -3.33 7.53 26.27
CA LYS A 163 -3.52 6.14 25.76
C LYS A 163 -4.98 5.84 25.40
N GLN A 164 -5.94 6.44 26.10
CA GLN A 164 -7.37 6.27 25.79
C GLN A 164 -7.74 6.99 24.49
N GLU A 165 -7.33 8.25 24.33
CA GLU A 165 -7.60 9.03 23.12
C GLU A 165 -6.88 8.44 21.89
N ALA A 166 -5.66 7.92 22.07
CA ALA A 166 -4.89 7.26 21.02
C ALA A 166 -5.61 6.03 20.47
N ASN A 167 -6.32 5.27 21.32
CA ASN A 167 -7.06 4.08 20.88
C ASN A 167 -8.32 4.41 20.08
N GLU A 168 -8.81 5.65 20.15
CA GLU A 168 -10.02 6.10 19.47
C GLU A 168 -9.74 6.74 18.11
N THR A 169 -8.48 6.99 17.77
CA THR A 169 -8.14 7.65 16.51
C THR A 169 -8.35 6.75 15.30
N ILE A 170 -8.65 7.38 14.15
CA ILE A 170 -8.79 6.68 12.88
C ILE A 170 -7.49 5.95 12.51
N ARG A 171 -6.33 6.55 12.78
CA ARG A 171 -5.02 5.97 12.49
C ARG A 171 -4.72 4.74 13.35
N TYR A 172 -5.09 4.75 14.64
CA TYR A 172 -4.98 3.56 15.47
C TYR A 172 -5.97 2.46 15.07
N GLN A 173 -7.23 2.82 14.80
CA GLN A 173 -8.24 1.86 14.34
C GLN A 173 -7.84 1.22 13.01
N LEU A 174 -7.32 1.99 12.07
CA LEU A 174 -6.85 1.48 10.79
C LEU A 174 -5.64 0.55 10.94
N ALA A 175 -4.69 0.88 11.83
CA ALA A 175 -3.59 -0.02 12.18
C ALA A 175 -4.08 -1.32 12.83
N SER A 176 -5.12 -1.23 13.67
CA SER A 176 -5.73 -2.41 14.29
C SER A 176 -6.43 -3.30 13.26
N ILE A 177 -7.10 -2.71 12.27
CA ILE A 177 -7.68 -3.44 11.12
C ILE A 177 -6.58 -4.13 10.31
N PHE A 178 -5.48 -3.42 10.02
CA PHE A 178 -4.34 -4.00 9.33
C PHE A 178 -3.78 -5.20 10.08
N GLU A 179 -3.49 -5.07 11.38
CA GLU A 179 -2.92 -6.16 12.18
C GLU A 179 -3.90 -7.33 12.32
N ARG A 180 -5.20 -7.08 12.44
CA ARG A 180 -6.21 -8.15 12.38
C ARG A 180 -6.13 -8.91 11.06
N ASP A 181 -6.12 -8.19 9.94
CA ASP A 181 -6.11 -8.81 8.62
C ASP A 181 -4.78 -9.51 8.34
N TRP A 182 -3.67 -8.94 8.81
CA TRP A 182 -2.30 -9.48 8.79
C TRP A 182 -2.11 -10.74 9.64
N ASN A 183 -2.93 -10.95 10.66
CA ASN A 183 -2.88 -12.17 11.48
C ASN A 183 -4.04 -13.14 11.19
N SER A 184 -4.89 -12.83 10.21
CA SER A 184 -6.02 -13.67 9.82
C SER A 184 -5.60 -14.93 9.06
N ARG A 185 -6.45 -15.97 9.08
CA ARG A 185 -6.24 -17.25 8.38
C ARG A 185 -6.47 -17.16 6.86
N ILE A 186 -6.73 -15.96 6.33
CA ILE A 186 -7.11 -15.70 4.93
C ILE A 186 -5.86 -15.51 4.03
N GLN A 187 -4.73 -16.06 4.46
CA GLN A 187 -3.41 -15.79 3.89
C GLN A 187 -2.72 -17.05 3.42
N SER A 188 -1.94 -16.94 2.35
CA SER A 188 -0.94 -17.93 1.95
C SER A 188 0.46 -17.36 2.17
N SER A 189 1.35 -18.21 2.69
CA SER A 189 2.78 -17.91 2.97
C SER A 189 3.61 -17.68 1.71
#